data_AF-A0A284QSC4-F1
#
_entry.id   AF-A0A284QSC4-F1
#
_cell.length_a   1.000
_cell.length_b   1.000
_cell.length_c   1.000
_cell.angle_alpha   90.00
_cell.angle_beta   90.00
_cell.angle_gamma   90.00
#
_symmetry.space_group_name_H-M   'P 1'
#
loop_
_entity.id
_entity.type
_entity.pdbx_description
1 polymer ?
#
loop_
_entity_poly.entity_id
_entity_poly.type
_entity_poly.pdbx_seq_one_letter_code
_entity_poly.pdbx_strand_id
1 'polypeptide(L)'
;MSWIWTAMGGPDAETETLHESVRIEWAKACACKFRWEEEVQCLREEMRRMLRSLDKAQSDWRDHSKSCESLTVQDNSGRCAYTLWQASFLSTIKSSFEWIWGIKDTLTEDFVDYSALFTPDDVPEFGNEDSCNDDDDDISSHSDDDDNSSHSDTSDSENSST
;
A
#
# COMPACT_ATOMS: atom_id res chain seq x y z
N MET A 1 11.86 -25.13 13.76
CA MET A 1 10.66 -25.54 14.52
C MET A 1 9.77 -24.33 14.64
N SER A 2 8.53 -24.40 14.14
CA SER A 2 7.56 -23.29 14.27
C SER A 2 7.10 -23.19 15.73
N TRP A 3 6.91 -21.97 16.21
CA TRP A 3 6.51 -21.66 17.59
C TRP A 3 5.21 -22.36 18.01
N ILE A 4 4.34 -22.65 17.03
CA ILE A 4 3.07 -23.37 17.18
C ILE A 4 3.25 -24.80 17.76
N TRP A 5 4.45 -25.38 17.61
CA TRP A 5 4.78 -26.71 18.12
C TRP A 5 5.57 -26.69 19.44
N THR A 6 5.90 -25.50 19.96
CA THR A 6 6.68 -25.32 21.20
C THR A 6 5.88 -24.81 22.39
N ALA A 7 4.60 -24.46 22.20
CA ALA A 7 3.73 -23.95 23.25
C ALA A 7 2.96 -25.04 24.03
N MET A 8 3.35 -26.32 23.90
CA MET A 8 2.65 -27.44 24.56
C MET A 8 2.99 -27.53 26.06
N GLY A 9 2.04 -27.23 26.95
CA GLY A 9 2.10 -27.44 28.41
C GLY A 9 0.84 -27.06 29.22
N GLY A 10 0.03 -28.05 29.68
CA GLY A 10 -1.23 -27.91 30.44
C GLY A 10 -2.63 -28.07 29.72
N PRO A 11 -3.39 -29.17 29.93
CA PRO A 11 -4.52 -29.62 29.08
C PRO A 11 -5.80 -28.76 28.96
N ASP A 12 -5.99 -27.65 29.69
CA ASP A 12 -7.25 -26.87 29.67
C ASP A 12 -7.06 -25.35 29.47
N ALA A 13 -5.89 -24.78 29.78
CA ALA A 13 -5.58 -23.36 29.51
C ALA A 13 -4.85 -23.16 28.16
N GLU A 14 -4.31 -24.24 27.59
CA GLU A 14 -3.61 -24.23 26.30
C GLU A 14 -4.54 -24.14 25.10
N THR A 15 -5.77 -24.63 25.21
CA THR A 15 -6.72 -24.66 24.09
C THR A 15 -7.16 -23.25 23.71
N GLU A 16 -7.56 -22.43 24.68
CA GLU A 16 -7.96 -21.03 24.46
C GLU A 16 -6.81 -20.20 23.84
N THR A 17 -5.59 -20.33 24.38
CA THR A 17 -4.42 -19.61 23.87
C THR A 17 -4.02 -20.09 22.47
N LEU A 18 -4.19 -21.37 22.17
CA LEU A 18 -3.96 -21.93 20.84
C LEU A 18 -5.04 -21.48 19.85
N HIS A 19 -6.32 -21.44 20.25
CA HIS A 19 -7.40 -20.89 19.45
C HIS A 19 -7.18 -19.40 19.14
N GLU A 20 -6.78 -18.61 20.13
CA GLU A 20 -6.47 -17.20 19.95
C GLU A 20 -5.24 -17.02 19.04
N SER A 21 -4.21 -17.85 19.19
CA SER A 21 -3.04 -17.83 18.31
C SER A 21 -3.42 -18.08 16.84
N VAL A 22 -4.34 -19.02 16.59
CA VAL A 22 -4.84 -19.34 15.25
C VAL A 22 -5.70 -18.21 14.71
N ARG A 23 -6.56 -17.59 15.53
CA ARG A 23 -7.35 -16.41 15.14
C ARG A 23 -6.45 -15.24 14.75
N ILE A 24 -5.39 -14.98 15.53
CA ILE A 24 -4.40 -13.94 15.25
C ILE A 24 -3.69 -14.20 13.93
N GLU A 25 -3.20 -15.42 13.69
CA GLU A 25 -2.51 -15.76 12.44
C GLU A 25 -3.46 -15.70 11.24
N TRP A 26 -4.71 -16.14 11.39
CA TRP A 26 -5.74 -15.98 10.36
C TRP A 26 -6.03 -14.51 10.07
N ALA A 27 -6.21 -13.68 11.09
CA ALA A 27 -6.45 -12.25 10.93
C ALA A 27 -5.26 -11.55 10.23
N LYS A 28 -4.02 -11.92 10.57
CA LYS A 28 -2.81 -11.43 9.87
C LYS A 28 -2.78 -11.86 8.41
N ALA A 29 -3.11 -13.12 8.12
CA ALA A 29 -3.16 -13.63 6.75
C ALA A 29 -4.25 -12.92 5.93
N CYS A 30 -5.43 -12.71 6.51
CA CYS A 30 -6.52 -11.94 5.90
C CYS A 30 -6.12 -10.48 5.65
N ALA A 31 -5.51 -9.80 6.61
CA ALA A 31 -5.00 -8.44 6.42
C ALA A 31 -3.93 -8.37 5.31
N CYS A 32 -3.10 -9.40 5.18
CA CYS A 32 -2.12 -9.50 4.10
C CYS A 32 -2.78 -9.69 2.74
N LYS A 33 -3.78 -10.58 2.66
CA LYS A 33 -4.59 -10.78 1.45
C LYS A 33 -5.24 -9.48 1.01
N PHE A 34 -5.94 -8.78 1.89
CA PHE A 34 -6.63 -7.53 1.54
C PHE A 34 -5.66 -6.45 1.04
N ARG A 35 -4.48 -6.34 1.66
CA ARG A 35 -3.44 -5.41 1.20
C ARG A 35 -2.94 -5.76 -0.20
N TRP A 36 -2.67 -7.04 -0.48
CA TRP A 36 -2.25 -7.46 -1.81
C TRP A 36 -3.33 -7.25 -2.86
N GLU A 37 -4.60 -7.43 -2.51
CA GLU A 37 -5.73 -7.12 -3.40
C GLU A 37 -5.77 -5.62 -3.73
N GLU A 38 -5.60 -4.75 -2.74
CA GLU A 38 -5.50 -3.30 -2.94
C GLU A 38 -4.28 -2.93 -3.81
N GLU A 39 -3.11 -3.51 -3.52
CA GLU A 39 -1.88 -3.28 -4.30
C GLU A 39 -2.06 -3.67 -5.77
N VAL A 40 -2.71 -4.80 -6.05
CA VAL A 40 -3.00 -5.23 -7.43
C VAL A 40 -3.94 -4.25 -8.12
N GLN A 41 -4.98 -3.75 -7.44
CA GLN A 41 -5.87 -2.73 -7.98
C GLN A 41 -5.13 -1.42 -8.28
N CYS A 42 -4.31 -0.94 -7.34
CA CYS A 42 -3.46 0.23 -7.50
C CYS A 42 -2.51 0.08 -8.70
N LEU A 43 -1.85 -1.07 -8.85
CA LEU A 43 -0.95 -1.35 -9.97
C LEU A 43 -1.68 -1.29 -11.32
N ARG A 44 -2.89 -1.88 -11.42
CA ARG A 44 -3.70 -1.82 -12.65
C ARG A 44 -4.08 -0.40 -13.01
N GLU A 45 -4.40 0.41 -12.02
CA GLU A 45 -4.69 1.83 -12.24
C GLU A 45 -3.45 2.61 -12.68
N GLU A 46 -2.30 2.37 -12.06
CA GLU A 46 -1.04 3.00 -12.47
C GLU A 46 -0.63 2.61 -13.90
N MET A 47 -0.84 1.36 -14.32
CA MET A 47 -0.65 0.96 -15.73
C MET A 47 -1.51 1.81 -16.67
N ARG A 48 -2.80 2.02 -16.37
CA ARG A 48 -3.68 2.87 -17.17
C ARG A 48 -3.22 4.33 -17.19
N ARG A 49 -2.79 4.86 -16.04
CA ARG A 49 -2.27 6.23 -15.91
C ARG A 49 -0.98 6.42 -16.70
N MET A 50 -0.08 5.43 -16.71
CA MET A 50 1.14 5.48 -17.52
C MET A 50 0.82 5.58 -19.01
N LEU A 51 -0.12 4.78 -19.54
CA LEU A 51 -0.53 4.90 -20.96
C LEU A 51 -1.08 6.30 -21.28
N ARG A 52 -1.93 6.83 -20.39
CA ARG A 52 -2.54 8.17 -20.55
C ARG A 52 -1.49 9.28 -20.49
N SER A 53 -0.51 9.15 -19.59
CA SER A 53 0.62 10.07 -19.47
C SER A 53 1.49 10.07 -20.73
N LEU A 54 1.80 8.89 -21.27
CA LEU A 54 2.55 8.76 -22.53
C LEU A 54 1.80 9.37 -23.72
N ASP A 55 0.48 9.18 -23.78
CA ASP A 55 -0.37 9.76 -24.83
C ASP A 55 -0.37 11.29 -24.77
N LYS A 56 -0.51 11.85 -23.56
CA LYS A 56 -0.43 13.28 -23.33
C LYS A 56 0.95 13.83 -23.70
N ALA A 57 2.02 13.20 -23.24
CA ALA A 57 3.38 13.58 -23.57
C ALA A 57 3.64 13.54 -25.08
N GLN A 58 3.15 12.50 -25.79
CA GLN A 58 3.22 12.42 -27.24
C GLN A 58 2.53 13.60 -27.92
N SER A 59 1.31 13.95 -27.49
CA SER A 59 0.59 15.11 -28.01
C SER A 59 1.39 16.39 -27.80
N ASP A 60 1.95 16.57 -26.61
CA ASP A 60 2.74 17.74 -26.27
C ASP A 60 3.95 17.86 -27.21
N TRP A 61 4.70 16.79 -27.44
CA TRP A 61 5.83 16.80 -28.38
C TRP A 61 5.41 17.12 -29.83
N ARG A 62 4.23 16.65 -30.27
CA ARG A 62 3.68 17.00 -31.60
C ARG A 62 3.28 18.47 -31.69
N ASP A 63 2.78 19.06 -30.61
CA ASP A 63 2.45 20.48 -30.60
C ASP A 63 3.71 21.35 -30.56
N HIS A 64 4.76 20.88 -29.86
CA HIS A 64 6.08 21.52 -29.89
C HIS A 64 6.71 21.48 -31.28
N SER A 65 6.55 20.38 -32.05
CA SER A 65 7.07 20.31 -33.41
C SER A 65 6.38 21.33 -34.34
N LYS A 66 5.06 21.51 -34.20
CA LYS A 66 4.30 22.52 -34.96
C LYS A 66 4.75 23.95 -34.62
N SER A 67 5.02 24.21 -33.34
CA SER A 67 5.52 25.52 -32.88
C SER A 67 6.92 25.81 -33.45
N CYS A 68 7.79 24.80 -33.51
CA CYS A 68 9.13 24.90 -34.07
C CYS A 68 9.15 25.25 -35.58
N GLU A 69 8.17 24.76 -36.35
CA GLU A 69 8.05 25.04 -37.79
C GLU A 69 7.77 26.53 -38.10
N SER A 70 7.24 27.28 -37.13
CA SER A 70 6.93 28.71 -37.28
C SER A 70 8.13 29.66 -37.12
N LEU A 71 9.29 29.15 -36.72
CA LEU A 71 10.50 29.93 -36.42
C LEU A 71 11.53 29.87 -37.58
N THR A 72 12.50 30.79 -37.61
CA THR A 72 13.51 30.95 -38.70
C THR A 72 14.25 29.65 -39.07
N VAL A 73 14.43 29.39 -40.37
CA VAL A 73 14.83 28.09 -40.94
C VAL A 73 16.17 27.53 -40.41
N GLN A 74 17.10 28.39 -39.99
CA GLN A 74 18.50 28.00 -39.74
C GLN A 74 18.72 27.23 -38.42
N ASP A 75 17.91 27.45 -37.38
CA ASP A 75 18.07 26.81 -36.06
C ASP A 75 17.00 25.76 -35.73
N ASN A 76 15.99 25.58 -36.59
CA ASN A 76 14.79 24.81 -36.24
C ASN A 76 14.70 23.42 -36.86
N SER A 77 15.44 23.12 -37.92
CA SER A 77 15.42 21.81 -38.56
C SER A 77 15.75 20.67 -37.56
N GLY A 78 16.80 20.83 -36.75
CA GLY A 78 17.21 19.86 -35.74
C GLY A 78 16.21 19.74 -34.58
N ARG A 79 15.65 20.87 -34.12
CA ARG A 79 14.65 20.89 -33.03
C ARG A 79 13.35 20.23 -33.47
N CYS A 80 12.88 20.53 -34.67
CA CYS A 80 11.67 19.95 -35.24
C CYS A 80 11.87 18.44 -35.49
N ALA A 81 13.04 18.04 -36.02
CA ALA A 81 13.38 16.63 -36.17
C ALA A 81 13.41 15.88 -34.83
N TYR A 82 14.01 16.48 -33.80
CA TYR A 82 14.08 15.87 -32.47
C TYR A 82 12.71 15.73 -31.79
N THR A 83 11.87 16.76 -31.83
CA THR A 83 10.52 16.72 -31.25
C THR A 83 9.64 15.67 -31.94
N LEU A 84 9.72 15.55 -33.27
CA LEU A 84 9.05 14.48 -34.01
C LEU A 84 9.58 13.09 -33.66
N TRP A 85 10.90 12.95 -33.54
CA TRP A 85 11.51 11.70 -33.09
C TRP A 85 11.00 11.32 -31.69
N GLN A 86 10.93 12.28 -30.77
CA GLN A 86 10.46 12.02 -29.40
C GLN A 86 8.98 11.61 -29.36
N ALA A 87 8.13 12.24 -30.16
CA ALA A 87 6.73 11.82 -30.32
C ALA A 87 6.61 10.40 -30.90
N SER A 88 7.51 10.01 -31.82
CA SER A 88 7.54 8.65 -32.38
C SER A 88 8.03 7.62 -31.36
N PHE A 89 9.07 7.96 -30.59
CA PHE A 89 9.67 7.10 -29.58
C PHE A 89 8.69 6.78 -28.44
N LEU A 90 7.99 7.80 -27.93
CA LEU A 90 6.94 7.61 -26.92
C LEU A 90 5.79 6.75 -27.45
N SER A 91 5.46 6.83 -28.75
CA SER A 91 4.48 5.94 -29.39
C SER A 91 4.90 4.48 -29.30
N THR A 92 6.18 4.21 -29.54
CA THR A 92 6.75 2.86 -29.49
C THR A 92 6.72 2.31 -28.06
N ILE A 93 7.07 3.12 -27.06
CA ILE A 93 7.00 2.74 -25.64
C ILE A 93 5.55 2.46 -25.23
N LYS A 94 4.60 3.32 -25.63
CA LYS A 94 3.18 3.11 -25.36
C LYS A 94 2.70 1.79 -25.95
N SER A 95 3.04 1.51 -27.21
CA SER A 95 2.66 0.28 -27.91
C SER A 95 3.25 -0.97 -27.25
N SER A 96 4.49 -0.90 -26.76
CA SER A 96 5.12 -2.03 -26.07
C SER A 96 4.45 -2.31 -24.73
N PHE A 97 4.07 -1.27 -23.97
CA PHE A 97 3.30 -1.43 -22.74
C PHE A 97 1.89 -1.94 -22.99
N GLU A 98 1.18 -1.42 -24.00
CA GLU A 98 -0.14 -1.92 -24.42
C GLU A 98 -0.07 -3.41 -24.78
N TRP A 99 0.99 -3.84 -25.48
CA TRP A 99 1.20 -5.25 -25.78
C TRP A 99 1.45 -6.09 -24.52
N ILE A 100 2.39 -5.67 -23.67
CA ILE A 100 2.76 -6.39 -22.44
C ILE A 100 1.57 -6.50 -21.47
N TRP A 101 0.76 -5.45 -21.36
CA TRP A 101 -0.39 -5.40 -20.45
C TRP A 101 -1.65 -6.03 -21.07
N GLY A 102 -1.86 -5.92 -22.38
CA GLY A 102 -2.97 -6.57 -23.07
C GLY A 102 -2.87 -8.10 -23.10
N ILE A 103 -1.66 -8.66 -23.16
CA ILE A 103 -1.44 -10.11 -22.96
C ILE A 103 -1.86 -10.54 -21.54
N LYS A 104 -1.63 -9.69 -20.53
CA LYS A 104 -1.96 -10.04 -19.15
C LYS A 104 -3.47 -10.03 -18.91
N ASP A 105 -4.17 -9.02 -19.43
CA ASP A 105 -5.64 -8.96 -19.31
C ASP A 105 -6.31 -10.18 -19.99
N THR A 106 -5.83 -10.59 -21.16
CA THR A 106 -6.38 -11.76 -21.89
C THR A 106 -6.09 -13.11 -21.23
N LEU A 107 -5.01 -13.23 -20.44
CA LEU A 107 -4.69 -14.45 -19.68
C LEU A 107 -5.38 -14.51 -18.31
N THR A 108 -6.02 -13.42 -17.86
CA THR A 108 -6.64 -13.32 -16.53
C THR A 108 -8.16 -13.49 -16.51
N GLU A 109 -8.82 -13.64 -17.66
CA GLU A 109 -10.27 -13.95 -17.71
C GLU A 109 -10.61 -15.34 -17.13
N ASP A 110 -9.60 -16.18 -16.84
CA ASP A 110 -9.74 -17.44 -16.08
C ASP A 110 -9.59 -17.25 -14.56
N PHE A 111 -9.46 -16.01 -14.06
CA PHE A 111 -9.34 -15.74 -12.63
C PHE A 111 -10.70 -15.92 -11.93
N VAL A 112 -10.90 -17.12 -11.39
CA VAL A 112 -12.02 -17.45 -10.50
C VAL A 112 -12.04 -16.45 -9.34
N ASP A 113 -13.15 -15.75 -9.17
CA ASP A 113 -13.38 -14.87 -8.03
C ASP A 113 -13.54 -15.71 -6.75
N TYR A 114 -12.41 -15.95 -6.06
CA TYR A 114 -12.39 -16.66 -4.79
C TYR A 114 -13.06 -15.88 -3.66
N SER A 115 -13.41 -14.61 -3.85
CA SER A 115 -14.22 -13.87 -2.87
C SER A 115 -15.68 -14.34 -2.85
N ALA A 116 -16.18 -14.87 -3.98
CA ALA A 116 -17.52 -15.44 -4.09
C ALA A 116 -17.66 -16.85 -3.49
N LEU A 117 -16.53 -17.50 -3.13
CA LEU A 117 -16.52 -18.83 -2.49
C LEU A 117 -16.52 -18.77 -0.96
N PHE A 118 -16.48 -17.58 -0.36
CA PHE A 118 -16.52 -17.41 1.09
C PHE A 118 -17.74 -16.59 1.44
N THR A 119 -18.89 -17.26 1.58
CA THR A 119 -20.09 -16.58 2.06
C THR A 119 -19.95 -16.35 3.58
N PRO A 120 -20.44 -15.23 4.13
CA PRO A 120 -20.45 -15.01 5.58
C PRO A 120 -21.12 -16.14 6.36
N ASP A 121 -21.99 -16.92 5.71
CA ASP A 121 -22.67 -18.11 6.26
C ASP A 121 -21.75 -19.34 6.42
N ASP A 122 -20.58 -19.37 5.78
CA ASP A 122 -19.56 -20.43 5.96
C ASP A 122 -18.67 -20.18 7.18
N VAL A 123 -18.84 -19.04 7.87
CA VAL A 123 -18.18 -18.75 9.15
C VAL A 123 -18.85 -19.62 10.23
N PRO A 124 -18.13 -20.53 10.90
CA PRO A 124 -18.71 -21.30 12.00
C PRO A 124 -19.23 -20.33 13.06
N GLU A 125 -20.53 -20.43 13.36
CA GLU A 125 -21.17 -19.72 14.46
C GLU A 125 -20.51 -20.19 15.77
N PHE A 126 -19.45 -19.49 16.20
CA PHE A 126 -18.88 -19.69 17.52
C PHE A 126 -19.91 -19.15 18.51
N GLY A 127 -20.61 -20.08 19.17
CA GLY A 127 -21.62 -19.77 20.17
C GLY A 127 -21.07 -18.79 21.20
N ASN A 128 -21.78 -17.68 21.37
CA ASN A 128 -21.57 -16.74 22.46
C ASN A 128 -22.09 -17.40 23.76
N GLU A 129 -21.27 -18.23 24.37
CA GLU A 129 -21.49 -18.77 25.71
C GLU A 129 -20.23 -18.42 26.54
N ASP A 130 -20.21 -17.24 27.13
CA ASP A 130 -20.31 -17.14 28.59
C ASP A 130 -20.09 -15.71 29.10
N SER A 131 -21.04 -15.32 29.95
CA SER A 131 -21.07 -14.09 30.74
C SER A 131 -20.09 -14.23 31.90
N CYS A 132 -18.89 -13.67 31.80
CA CYS A 132 -18.08 -13.39 32.98
C CYS A 132 -18.61 -12.10 33.63
N ASN A 133 -19.28 -12.24 34.77
CA ASN A 133 -19.56 -11.11 35.65
C ASN A 133 -18.22 -10.66 36.25
N ASP A 134 -17.71 -9.52 35.84
CA ASP A 134 -16.60 -8.85 36.50
C ASP A 134 -17.14 -8.22 37.79
N ASP A 135 -16.96 -8.91 38.91
CA ASP A 135 -16.99 -8.30 40.23
C ASP A 135 -15.75 -7.40 40.35
N ASP A 136 -15.97 -6.08 40.35
CA ASP A 136 -14.95 -5.04 40.52
C ASP A 136 -14.24 -5.17 41.89
N ASP A 137 -13.07 -5.83 41.92
CA ASP A 137 -12.15 -5.76 43.06
C ASP A 137 -11.35 -4.45 43.03
N ASP A 138 -11.69 -3.61 44.00
CA ASP A 138 -11.19 -2.27 44.34
C ASP A 138 -9.66 -2.27 44.61
N ILE A 139 -8.84 -1.97 43.59
CA ILE A 139 -7.41 -1.70 43.81
C ILE A 139 -7.19 -0.21 44.09
N SER A 140 -7.20 0.11 45.38
CA SER A 140 -6.71 1.38 45.92
C SER A 140 -5.25 1.60 45.52
N SER A 141 -5.01 2.42 44.49
CA SER A 141 -3.67 2.92 44.17
C SER A 141 -3.35 4.12 45.05
N HIS A 142 -2.70 3.85 46.17
CA HIS A 142 -2.02 4.83 47.02
C HIS A 142 -0.84 5.42 46.24
N SER A 143 -1.01 6.63 45.70
CA SER A 143 0.08 7.41 45.12
C SER A 143 0.64 8.34 46.20
N ASP A 144 1.78 7.95 46.76
CA ASP A 144 2.58 8.78 47.65
C ASP A 144 3.14 9.99 46.91
N ASP A 145 2.92 11.15 47.51
CA ASP A 145 3.61 12.40 47.24
C ASP A 145 5.11 12.23 47.52
N ASP A 146 5.98 12.60 46.58
CA ASP A 146 7.35 12.96 46.92
C ASP A 146 7.81 14.19 46.13
N ASP A 147 8.34 15.10 46.92
CA ASP A 147 8.49 16.53 46.72
C ASP A 147 9.87 16.87 46.12
N ASN A 148 9.89 17.97 45.38
CA ASN A 148 10.99 18.94 45.32
C ASN A 148 12.41 18.50 44.84
N SER A 149 12.86 19.09 43.72
CA SER A 149 14.05 19.96 43.78
C SER A 149 14.21 20.81 42.52
N SER A 150 14.11 22.11 42.73
CA SER A 150 14.57 23.19 41.86
C SER A 150 16.06 23.07 41.53
N HIS A 151 16.44 23.24 40.25
CA HIS A 151 17.76 23.77 39.92
C HIS A 151 17.69 24.68 38.69
N SER A 152 18.15 25.92 38.89
CA SER A 152 18.42 26.93 37.87
C SER A 152 19.62 26.50 37.00
N ASP A 153 19.66 27.02 35.76
CA ASP A 153 20.77 27.80 35.18
C ASP A 153 20.54 27.94 33.66
N THR A 154 20.21 29.14 33.17
CA THR A 154 21.10 30.10 32.49
C THR A 154 21.97 29.51 31.37
N SER A 155 21.75 29.94 30.13
CA SER A 155 22.78 30.51 29.23
C SER A 155 22.22 30.87 27.86
N ASP A 156 22.42 32.14 27.52
CA ASP A 156 22.35 32.79 26.22
C ASP A 156 23.40 32.27 25.23
N SER A 157 23.20 32.64 23.95
CA SER A 157 24.08 32.52 22.75
C SER A 157 23.68 31.34 21.85
N GLU A 158 23.50 31.48 20.54
CA GLU A 158 24.32 32.26 19.60
C GLU A 158 23.52 32.89 18.45
N ASN A 159 24.07 34.03 18.05
CA ASN A 159 23.75 34.90 16.93
C ASN A 159 24.06 34.23 15.58
N SER A 160 23.18 34.34 14.58
CA SER A 160 23.55 34.13 13.18
C SER A 160 22.67 34.94 12.22
N SER A 161 23.38 35.53 11.25
CA SER A 161 22.91 36.10 10.00
C SER A 161 22.48 37.58 10.02
N THR A 162 23.45 38.48 9.89
CA THR A 162 23.52 39.38 8.71
C THR A 162 24.94 39.84 8.45
#